data_AF-X0XJU4-F1
#
_entry.id   AF-X0XJU4-F1
#
_cell.length_a   1.000
_cell.length_b   1.000
_cell.length_c   1.000
_cell.angle_alpha   90.00
_cell.angle_beta   90.00
_cell.angle_gamma   90.00
#
_symmetry.space_group_name_H-M   'P 1'
#
loop_
_entity.id
_entity.type
_entity.pdbx_description
1 polymer ?
#
loop_
_entity_poly.entity_id
_entity_poly.type
_entity_poly.pdbx_seq_one_letter_code
_entity_poly.pdbx_strand_id
1 'polypeptide(L)'
;AEAAEQGRPMAEIAAELEASYKQAIDALGVRSVDSFPRATEYIQPIIDLVSRLIEMTAAYEVEGDVYFDHTSAVGYGKLSGRRVEDALTGTRELAGAQRHPADFALWKSSTDDEPGWDSPWGRGRPGWHIECSAMSMAELGETFDIHGGGIDLLFPHHENEIAQSETATGKPYANIWMHNGLTRIKTKAASGEWQDEKMSKSLGNIRQIDDLLSEYAAETIRAFILSTHYRRPLDFSDEQLDNMA
;
A
#
# COMPACT_ATOMS: atom_id res chain seq x y z
N ALA A 1 -3.88 -12.29 -12.23
CA ALA A 1 -4.97 -13.17 -11.75
C ALA A 1 -6.33 -12.63 -12.17
N GLU A 2 -6.84 -11.55 -11.56
CA GLU A 2 -8.17 -10.97 -11.89
C GLU A 2 -8.38 -10.71 -13.39
N ALA A 3 -7.39 -10.08 -14.06
CA ALA A 3 -7.46 -9.84 -15.50
C ALA A 3 -7.64 -11.12 -16.33
N ALA A 4 -6.97 -12.22 -15.93
CA ALA A 4 -7.11 -13.51 -16.60
C ALA A 4 -8.48 -14.16 -16.31
N GLU A 5 -8.99 -14.01 -15.09
CA GLU A 5 -10.31 -14.52 -14.70
C GLU A 5 -11.44 -13.79 -15.44
N GLN A 6 -11.33 -12.46 -15.60
CA GLN A 6 -12.30 -11.67 -16.35
C GLN A 6 -12.10 -11.75 -17.87
N GLY A 7 -10.99 -12.31 -18.35
CA GLY A 7 -10.64 -12.32 -19.78
C GLY A 7 -10.46 -10.92 -20.38
N ARG A 8 -10.06 -9.94 -19.56
CA ARG A 8 -9.91 -8.52 -19.94
C ARG A 8 -8.47 -8.06 -19.72
N PRO A 9 -7.95 -7.12 -20.53
CA PRO A 9 -6.63 -6.54 -20.30
C PRO A 9 -6.52 -5.89 -18.91
N MET A 10 -5.39 -6.09 -18.22
CA MET A 10 -5.15 -5.49 -16.90
C MET A 10 -5.28 -3.97 -16.90
N ALA A 11 -4.81 -3.31 -17.96
CA ALA A 11 -4.91 -1.86 -18.12
C ALA A 11 -6.37 -1.36 -18.20
N GLU A 12 -7.27 -2.16 -18.79
CA GLU A 12 -8.70 -1.81 -18.89
C GLU A 12 -9.37 -1.87 -17.51
N ILE A 13 -9.14 -2.95 -16.76
CA ILE A 13 -9.65 -3.11 -15.40
C ILE A 13 -9.09 -2.02 -14.48
N ALA A 14 -7.79 -1.73 -14.57
CA ALA A 14 -7.15 -0.70 -13.77
C ALA A 14 -7.75 0.69 -14.06
N ALA A 15 -7.97 1.03 -15.33
CA ALA A 15 -8.56 2.31 -15.72
C ALA A 15 -10.02 2.44 -15.25
N GLU A 16 -10.81 1.36 -15.30
CA GLU A 16 -12.18 1.33 -14.78
C GLU A 16 -12.22 1.56 -13.26
N LEU A 17 -11.40 0.81 -12.51
CA LEU A 17 -11.31 0.95 -11.06
C LEU A 17 -10.79 2.33 -10.63
N GLU A 18 -9.81 2.87 -11.35
CA GLU A 18 -9.30 4.23 -11.11
C GLU A 18 -10.40 5.27 -11.34
N ALA A 19 -11.20 5.12 -12.39
CA ALA A 19 -12.31 6.02 -12.67
C ALA A 19 -13.40 5.96 -11.60
N SER A 20 -13.81 4.77 -11.16
CA SER A 20 -14.76 4.59 -10.04
C SER A 20 -14.21 5.22 -8.76
N TYR A 21 -12.94 4.95 -8.41
CA TYR A 21 -12.29 5.55 -7.24
C TYR A 21 -12.32 7.09 -7.29
N LYS A 22 -11.95 7.69 -8.43
CA LYS A 22 -11.97 9.14 -8.62
C LYS A 22 -13.36 9.74 -8.48
N GLN A 23 -14.39 9.06 -8.99
CA GLN A 23 -15.78 9.47 -8.82
C GLN A 23 -16.21 9.41 -7.34
N ALA A 24 -15.85 8.34 -6.63
CA ALA A 24 -16.21 8.18 -5.22
C ALA A 24 -15.58 9.26 -4.33
N ILE A 25 -14.28 9.56 -4.50
CA ILE A 25 -13.62 10.60 -3.70
C ILE A 25 -14.15 12.01 -4.02
N ASP A 26 -14.53 12.29 -5.28
CA ASP A 26 -15.15 13.56 -5.66
C ASP A 26 -16.55 13.71 -5.05
N ALA A 27 -17.37 12.65 -5.11
CA ALA A 27 -18.67 12.60 -4.48
C ALA A 27 -18.58 12.84 -2.96
N LEU A 28 -17.56 12.27 -2.31
CA LEU A 28 -17.26 12.49 -0.89
C LEU A 28 -16.63 13.87 -0.60
N GLY A 29 -16.41 14.72 -1.60
CA GLY A 29 -15.90 16.08 -1.44
C GLY A 29 -14.40 16.19 -1.18
N VAL A 30 -13.60 15.20 -1.60
CA VAL A 30 -12.13 15.26 -1.55
C VAL A 30 -11.62 16.03 -2.76
N ARG A 31 -11.11 17.25 -2.54
CA ARG A 31 -10.69 18.18 -3.60
C ARG A 31 -9.20 18.53 -3.60
N SER A 32 -8.43 17.93 -2.70
CA SER A 32 -7.05 18.32 -2.41
C SER A 32 -6.00 17.37 -3.00
N VAL A 33 -6.32 16.65 -4.07
CA VAL A 33 -5.38 15.74 -4.74
C VAL A 33 -4.88 16.39 -6.01
N ASP A 34 -3.59 16.75 -6.04
CA ASP A 34 -2.96 17.43 -7.18
C ASP A 34 -2.51 16.43 -8.26
N SER A 35 -2.07 15.23 -7.87
CA SER A 35 -1.55 14.20 -8.79
C SER A 35 -2.02 12.80 -8.39
N PHE A 36 -2.24 11.94 -9.40
CA PHE A 36 -2.53 10.51 -9.26
C PHE A 36 -1.49 9.72 -10.07
N PRO A 37 -0.24 9.60 -9.60
CA PRO A 37 0.81 8.90 -10.33
C PRO A 37 0.50 7.40 -10.41
N ARG A 38 0.84 6.78 -11.55
CA ARG A 38 0.69 5.34 -11.76
C ARG A 38 2.05 4.67 -11.77
N ALA A 39 2.24 3.58 -11.03
CA ALA A 39 3.51 2.84 -11.02
C ALA A 39 3.98 2.44 -12.44
N THR A 40 3.04 2.14 -13.34
CA THR A 40 3.32 1.80 -14.75
C THR A 40 3.92 2.94 -15.56
N GLU A 41 3.79 4.19 -15.11
CA GLU A 41 4.35 5.39 -15.73
C GLU A 41 5.70 5.78 -15.11
N TYR A 42 6.09 5.15 -13.98
CA TYR A 42 7.29 5.45 -13.21
C TYR A 42 8.33 4.30 -13.21
N ILE A 43 8.26 3.40 -14.19
CA ILE A 43 9.15 2.24 -14.29
C ILE A 43 10.62 2.64 -14.37
N GLN A 44 10.97 3.68 -15.13
CA GLN A 44 12.36 4.11 -15.23
C GLN A 44 12.89 4.67 -13.89
N PRO A 45 12.20 5.60 -13.19
CA PRO A 45 12.56 5.99 -11.83
C PRO A 45 12.73 4.81 -10.85
N ILE A 46 11.87 3.78 -10.96
CA ILE A 46 12.00 2.57 -10.14
C ILE A 46 13.30 1.82 -10.48
N ILE A 47 13.57 1.57 -11.77
CA ILE A 47 14.81 0.91 -12.21
C ILE A 47 16.04 1.69 -11.77
N ASP A 48 16.01 3.02 -11.84
CA ASP A 48 17.11 3.88 -11.42
C ASP A 48 17.37 3.77 -9.91
N LEU A 49 16.31 3.77 -9.10
CA LEU A 49 16.42 3.60 -7.64
C LEU A 49 16.96 2.22 -7.27
N VAL A 50 16.48 1.15 -7.92
CA VAL A 50 16.98 -0.21 -7.68
C VAL A 50 18.45 -0.32 -8.11
N SER A 51 18.83 0.26 -9.25
CA SER A 51 20.23 0.27 -9.73
C SER A 51 21.14 0.98 -8.73
N ARG A 52 20.73 2.14 -8.22
CA ARG A 52 21.45 2.88 -7.17
C ARG A 52 21.64 2.05 -5.91
N LEU A 53 20.62 1.33 -5.46
CA LEU A 53 20.71 0.45 -4.29
C LEU A 53 21.68 -0.72 -4.50
N ILE A 54 21.72 -1.29 -5.71
CA ILE A 54 22.69 -2.35 -6.06
C ILE A 54 24.12 -1.79 -6.08
N GLU A 55 24.34 -0.63 -6.69
CA GLU A 55 25.65 0.03 -6.72
C GLU A 55 26.20 0.31 -5.31
N MET A 56 25.30 0.59 -4.37
CA MET A 56 25.62 0.79 -2.96
C MET A 56 25.77 -0.51 -2.16
N THR A 57 25.69 -1.67 -2.81
CA THR A 57 25.67 -3.01 -2.17
C THR A 57 24.54 -3.20 -1.16
N ALA A 58 23.49 -2.38 -1.24
CA ALA A 58 22.29 -2.46 -0.40
C ALA A 58 21.18 -3.33 -1.00
N ALA A 59 21.36 -3.77 -2.24
CA ALA A 59 20.48 -4.70 -2.92
C ALA A 59 21.30 -5.74 -3.69
N TYR A 60 20.69 -6.89 -3.96
CA TYR A 60 21.33 -7.97 -4.70
C TYR A 60 20.34 -8.66 -5.63
N GLU A 61 20.85 -9.07 -6.79
CA GLU A 61 20.11 -9.83 -7.80
C GLU A 61 20.32 -11.34 -7.59
N VAL A 62 19.24 -12.10 -7.80
CA VAL A 62 19.25 -13.57 -7.84
C VAL A 62 18.20 -14.04 -8.86
N GLU A 63 18.65 -14.64 -9.96
CA GLU A 63 17.78 -15.25 -10.99
C GLU A 63 16.75 -14.28 -11.58
N GLY A 64 17.12 -13.01 -11.76
CA GLY A 64 16.28 -11.94 -12.29
C GLY A 64 15.40 -11.22 -11.26
N ASP A 65 15.29 -11.76 -10.04
CA ASP A 65 14.71 -11.04 -8.91
C ASP A 65 15.77 -10.14 -8.25
N VAL A 66 15.37 -8.97 -7.75
CA VAL A 66 16.23 -8.09 -6.95
C VAL A 66 15.62 -7.90 -5.57
N TYR A 67 16.44 -8.07 -4.54
CA TYR A 67 16.04 -7.92 -3.14
C TYR A 67 16.84 -6.82 -2.46
N PHE A 68 16.20 -6.11 -1.55
CA PHE A 68 16.85 -5.20 -0.61
C PHE A 68 17.44 -6.01 0.55
N ASP A 69 18.71 -5.77 0.86
CA ASP A 69 19.36 -6.31 2.05
C ASP A 69 18.98 -5.44 3.26
N HIS A 70 18.09 -5.96 4.11
CA HIS A 70 17.59 -5.23 5.27
C HIS A 70 18.71 -4.73 6.21
N THR A 71 19.87 -5.38 6.23
CA THR A 71 21.00 -5.00 7.09
C THR A 71 21.68 -3.71 6.64
N SER A 72 21.45 -3.29 5.39
CA SER A 72 21.96 -2.03 4.84
C SER A 72 21.18 -0.81 5.34
N ALA A 73 19.95 -1.01 5.83
CA ALA A 73 19.11 0.07 6.35
C ALA A 73 19.52 0.46 7.78
N VAL A 74 20.05 1.68 7.92
CA VAL A 74 20.39 2.24 9.24
C VAL A 74 19.11 2.51 10.03
N GLY A 75 18.95 1.81 11.16
CA GLY A 75 17.80 1.97 12.04
C GLY A 75 16.51 1.36 11.48
N TYR A 76 16.59 0.30 10.69
CA TYR A 76 15.42 -0.44 10.22
C TYR A 76 14.50 -0.83 11.39
N GLY A 77 13.21 -0.51 11.27
CA GLY A 77 12.22 -0.68 12.35
C GLY A 77 11.94 0.59 13.15
N LYS A 78 12.62 1.71 12.87
CA LYS A 78 12.47 2.97 13.61
C LYS A 78 11.06 3.58 13.52
N LEU A 79 10.32 3.32 12.45
CA LEU A 79 8.96 3.86 12.31
C LEU A 79 7.94 3.03 13.12
N SER A 80 8.00 1.72 12.95
CA SER A 80 7.06 0.78 13.60
C SER A 80 7.41 0.46 15.05
N GLY A 81 8.65 0.73 15.46
CA GLY A 81 9.21 0.31 16.75
C GLY A 81 9.46 -1.20 16.85
N ARG A 82 9.35 -1.94 15.75
CA ARG A 82 9.58 -3.39 15.70
C ARG A 82 11.06 -3.67 15.54
N ARG A 83 11.60 -4.62 16.31
CA ARG A 83 12.93 -5.16 16.04
C ARG A 83 12.83 -6.16 14.89
N VAL A 84 13.89 -6.25 14.07
CA VAL A 84 13.98 -7.26 13.00
C VAL A 84 13.73 -8.66 13.57
N GLU A 85 14.30 -8.95 14.74
CA GLU A 85 14.13 -10.24 15.44
C GLU A 85 12.66 -10.54 15.79
N ASP A 86 11.90 -9.51 16.18
CA ASP A 86 10.47 -9.64 16.54
C ASP A 86 9.58 -9.82 15.30
N ALA A 87 10.02 -9.31 14.14
CA ALA A 87 9.36 -9.57 12.86
C ALA A 87 9.60 -11.01 12.35
N LEU A 88 10.70 -11.64 12.77
CA LEU A 88 11.06 -13.02 12.41
C LEU A 88 10.41 -14.07 13.32
N THR A 89 10.08 -13.73 14.58
CA THR A 89 9.48 -14.68 15.56
C THR A 89 8.04 -15.09 15.21
N GLY A 90 7.44 -14.47 14.19
CA GLY A 90 6.08 -14.76 13.75
C GLY A 90 5.93 -15.37 12.35
N THR A 91 6.98 -15.50 11.51
CA THR A 91 6.72 -15.73 10.09
C THR A 91 7.79 -16.44 9.26
N ARG A 92 7.24 -17.36 8.44
CA ARG A 92 7.50 -17.64 7.02
C ARG A 92 8.86 -18.23 6.64
N GLU A 93 8.79 -19.43 6.06
CA GLU A 93 9.82 -19.94 5.14
C GLU A 93 10.17 -18.86 4.10
N LEU A 94 11.42 -18.83 3.65
CA LEU A 94 11.89 -17.91 2.63
C LEU A 94 10.95 -17.96 1.41
N ALA A 95 10.35 -16.82 1.05
CA ALA A 95 9.41 -16.74 -0.07
C ALA A 95 10.16 -16.62 -1.42
N GLY A 96 11.13 -17.51 -1.65
CA GLY A 96 11.99 -17.52 -2.83
C GLY A 96 13.48 -17.51 -2.51
N ALA A 97 14.27 -16.91 -3.39
CA ALA A 97 15.73 -16.95 -3.37
C ALA A 97 16.40 -15.89 -2.48
N GLN A 98 15.63 -15.22 -1.62
CA GLN A 98 16.15 -14.20 -0.70
C GLN A 98 17.09 -14.82 0.33
N ARG A 99 18.19 -14.12 0.64
CA ARG A 99 19.24 -14.56 1.57
C ARG A 99 18.76 -14.55 3.02
N HIS A 100 17.85 -13.63 3.36
CA HIS A 100 17.32 -13.48 4.70
C HIS A 100 15.81 -13.23 4.70
N PRO A 101 15.02 -13.71 5.69
CA PRO A 101 13.56 -13.55 5.67
C PRO A 101 13.06 -12.12 5.83
N ALA A 102 13.90 -11.21 6.33
CA ALA A 102 13.61 -9.79 6.43
C ALA A 102 13.95 -9.00 5.16
N ASP A 103 14.66 -9.61 4.21
CA ASP A 103 14.89 -9.01 2.89
C ASP A 103 13.58 -9.00 2.11
N PHE A 104 13.40 -7.99 1.27
CA PHE A 104 12.16 -7.80 0.52
C PHE A 104 12.45 -7.45 -0.94
N ALA A 105 11.53 -7.85 -1.81
CA ALA A 105 11.71 -7.67 -3.24
C ALA A 105 11.60 -6.19 -3.65
N LEU A 106 12.57 -5.76 -4.44
CA LEU A 106 12.60 -4.50 -5.17
C LEU A 106 12.12 -4.71 -6.61
N TRP A 107 12.50 -5.84 -7.21
CA TRP A 107 12.12 -6.23 -8.56
C TRP A 107 11.84 -7.72 -8.58
N LYS A 108 10.80 -8.14 -9.30
CA LYS A 108 10.43 -9.54 -9.48
C LYS A 108 10.45 -9.89 -10.95
N SER A 109 11.14 -10.96 -11.31
CA SER A 109 11.10 -11.54 -12.64
C SER A 109 9.65 -11.83 -13.06
N SER A 110 9.35 -11.59 -14.34
CA SER A 110 8.04 -11.84 -14.94
C SER A 110 8.20 -12.76 -16.14
N THR A 111 7.28 -13.71 -16.29
CA THR A 111 7.14 -14.50 -17.51
C THR A 111 6.49 -13.67 -18.64
N ASP A 112 6.44 -14.21 -19.86
CA ASP A 112 5.86 -13.52 -21.02
C ASP A 112 4.32 -13.37 -20.93
N ASP A 113 3.67 -14.25 -20.17
CA ASP A 113 2.23 -14.21 -19.87
C ASP A 113 1.87 -13.29 -18.71
N GLU A 114 2.86 -12.79 -17.96
CA GLU A 114 2.68 -11.81 -16.89
C GLU A 114 3.04 -10.39 -17.36
N PRO A 115 2.40 -9.35 -16.77
CA PRO A 115 2.86 -7.98 -16.95
C PRO A 115 4.33 -7.83 -16.54
N GLY A 116 5.10 -7.14 -17.38
CA GLY A 116 6.51 -6.89 -17.13
C GLY A 116 7.13 -5.89 -18.09
N TRP A 117 8.25 -5.33 -17.65
CA TRP A 117 9.06 -4.33 -18.35
C TRP A 117 10.50 -4.83 -18.40
N ASP A 118 11.23 -4.37 -19.41
CA ASP A 118 12.65 -4.69 -19.56
C ASP A 118 13.47 -3.90 -18.53
N SER A 119 14.46 -4.55 -17.95
CA SER A 119 15.37 -3.97 -16.96
C SER A 119 16.78 -4.56 -17.10
N PRO A 120 17.80 -3.99 -16.44
CA PRO A 120 19.14 -4.57 -16.39
C PRO A 120 19.20 -5.99 -15.83
N TRP A 121 18.17 -6.43 -15.10
CA TRP A 121 18.06 -7.75 -14.48
C TRP A 121 17.13 -8.69 -15.25
N GLY A 122 16.76 -8.32 -16.47
CA GLY A 122 15.79 -9.05 -17.29
C GLY A 122 14.37 -8.52 -17.14
N ARG A 123 13.42 -9.20 -17.80
CA ARG A 123 12.01 -8.83 -17.79
C ARG A 123 11.40 -9.06 -16.42
N GLY A 124 10.73 -8.05 -15.88
CA GLY A 124 10.10 -8.16 -14.57
C GLY A 124 9.16 -7.01 -14.23
N ARG A 125 8.82 -6.92 -12.96
CA ARG A 125 7.88 -5.95 -12.41
C ARG A 125 8.39 -5.41 -11.06
N PRO A 126 8.01 -4.19 -10.69
CA PRO A 126 8.40 -3.63 -9.41
C PRO A 126 7.85 -4.45 -8.23
N GLY A 127 8.58 -4.43 -7.12
CA GLY A 127 8.07 -4.84 -5.82
C GLY A 127 7.17 -3.76 -5.22
N TRP A 128 6.18 -4.16 -4.42
CA TRP A 128 5.15 -3.25 -3.89
C TRP A 128 5.71 -1.99 -3.22
N HIS A 129 6.79 -2.10 -2.44
CA HIS A 129 7.33 -0.98 -1.67
C HIS A 129 8.11 0.02 -2.51
N ILE A 130 8.83 -0.45 -3.55
CA ILE A 130 9.75 0.42 -4.32
C ILE A 130 9.00 1.43 -5.18
N GLU A 131 7.77 1.10 -5.56
CA GLU A 131 6.88 1.98 -6.32
C GLU A 131 6.67 3.31 -5.59
N CYS A 132 6.24 3.27 -4.34
CA CYS A 132 5.96 4.46 -3.53
C CYS A 132 7.21 5.31 -3.30
N SER A 133 8.36 4.68 -2.98
CA SER A 133 9.65 5.35 -2.82
C SER A 133 10.08 6.11 -4.08
N ALA A 134 10.00 5.45 -5.24
CA ALA A 134 10.43 6.05 -6.50
C ALA A 134 9.48 7.17 -6.96
N MET A 135 8.16 6.93 -6.89
CA MET A 135 7.15 7.89 -7.33
C MET A 135 7.13 9.15 -6.45
N SER A 136 7.14 8.98 -5.14
CA SER A 136 7.10 10.12 -4.21
C SER A 136 8.34 10.99 -4.34
N MET A 137 9.54 10.40 -4.47
CA MET A 137 10.77 11.16 -4.64
C MET A 137 10.84 11.87 -6.00
N ALA A 138 10.26 11.28 -7.04
CA ALA A 138 10.19 11.92 -8.37
C ALA A 138 9.26 13.14 -8.37
N GLU A 139 8.14 13.10 -7.65
CA GLU A 139 7.14 14.17 -7.60
C GLU A 139 7.46 15.24 -6.54
N LEU A 140 7.95 14.84 -5.37
CA LEU A 140 8.06 15.69 -4.17
C LEU A 140 9.52 15.94 -3.75
N GLY A 141 10.48 15.23 -4.35
CA GLY A 141 11.90 15.28 -4.00
C GLY A 141 12.32 14.23 -2.97
N GLU A 142 13.64 14.08 -2.77
CA GLU A 142 14.23 13.04 -1.90
C GLU A 142 13.86 13.18 -0.41
N THR A 143 13.33 14.34 0.01
CA THR A 143 12.80 14.59 1.35
C THR A 143 11.57 15.48 1.25
N PHE A 144 10.47 15.10 1.87
CA PHE A 144 9.23 15.89 1.90
C PHE A 144 8.57 15.91 3.29
N ASP A 145 7.51 16.71 3.43
CA ASP A 145 6.96 17.06 4.74
C ASP A 145 6.14 15.95 5.39
N ILE A 146 5.12 15.42 4.71
CA ILE A 146 4.15 14.50 5.29
C ILE A 146 3.99 13.27 4.40
N HIS A 147 4.18 12.08 4.96
CA HIS A 147 3.83 10.81 4.35
C HIS A 147 2.69 10.15 5.16
N GLY A 148 1.62 9.71 4.50
CA GLY A 148 0.45 9.17 5.17
C GLY A 148 -0.10 7.88 4.56
N GLY A 149 -0.92 7.17 5.34
CA GLY A 149 -1.57 5.93 4.90
C GLY A 149 -2.34 5.22 6.02
N GLY A 150 -2.94 4.07 5.72
CA GLY A 150 -3.56 3.23 6.76
C GLY A 150 -2.53 2.70 7.76
N ILE A 151 -2.93 2.48 9.02
CA ILE A 151 -2.04 1.94 10.06
C ILE A 151 -1.47 0.54 9.72
N ASP A 152 -2.14 -0.20 8.85
CA ASP A 152 -1.65 -1.46 8.28
C ASP A 152 -0.44 -1.27 7.35
N LEU A 153 -0.27 -0.09 6.75
CA LEU A 153 0.90 0.23 5.94
C LEU A 153 2.13 0.58 6.78
N LEU A 154 1.98 0.82 8.10
CA LEU A 154 3.10 1.12 9.00
C LEU A 154 4.22 0.09 8.87
N PHE A 155 3.87 -1.20 8.81
CA PHE A 155 4.81 -2.29 8.59
C PHE A 155 4.15 -3.42 7.80
N PRO A 156 4.82 -3.96 6.75
CA PRO A 156 6.18 -3.63 6.33
C PRO A 156 6.28 -2.42 5.38
N HIS A 157 5.18 -1.87 4.88
CA HIS A 157 5.20 -0.99 3.71
C HIS A 157 6.01 0.31 3.91
N HIS A 158 5.57 1.19 4.80
CA HIS A 158 6.24 2.47 5.06
C HIS A 158 7.65 2.30 5.67
N GLU A 159 7.86 1.24 6.47
CA GLU A 159 9.19 0.91 6.99
C GLU A 159 10.17 0.57 5.84
N ASN A 160 9.70 -0.19 4.85
CA ASN A 160 10.50 -0.53 3.67
C ASN A 160 10.73 0.67 2.76
N GLU A 161 9.77 1.59 2.65
CA GLU A 161 9.98 2.83 1.90
C GLU A 161 11.07 3.72 2.51
N ILE A 162 11.07 3.86 3.84
CA ILE A 162 12.15 4.51 4.58
C ILE A 162 13.47 3.81 4.30
N ALA A 163 13.51 2.49 4.42
CA ALA A 163 14.71 1.69 4.21
C ALA A 163 15.30 1.92 2.81
N GLN A 164 14.47 1.86 1.77
CA GLN A 164 14.87 2.08 0.37
C GLN A 164 15.35 3.51 0.16
N SER A 165 14.53 4.49 0.53
CA SER A 165 14.74 5.90 0.19
C SER A 165 15.91 6.51 0.97
N GLU A 166 16.00 6.26 2.27
CA GLU A 166 17.08 6.80 3.08
C GLU A 166 18.42 6.11 2.81
N THR A 167 18.41 4.79 2.53
CA THR A 167 19.64 4.08 2.14
C THR A 167 20.16 4.60 0.81
N ALA A 168 19.28 4.82 -0.18
CA ALA A 168 19.69 5.35 -1.47
C ALA A 168 20.21 6.79 -1.34
N THR A 169 19.50 7.65 -0.61
CA THR A 169 19.74 9.11 -0.63
C THR A 169 20.68 9.61 0.47
N GLY A 170 20.81 8.89 1.58
CA GLY A 170 21.47 9.36 2.79
C GLY A 170 20.71 10.50 3.50
N LYS A 171 19.45 10.76 3.14
CA LYS A 171 18.61 11.84 3.67
C LYS A 171 17.37 11.26 4.38
N PRO A 172 16.75 11.98 5.32
CA PRO A 172 15.42 11.62 5.82
C PRO A 172 14.41 11.57 4.66
N TYR A 173 13.57 10.54 4.60
CA TYR A 173 12.59 10.39 3.52
C TYR A 173 11.37 11.31 3.71
N ALA A 174 10.78 11.30 4.92
CA ALA A 174 9.68 12.18 5.29
C ALA A 174 9.85 12.74 6.70
N ASN A 175 9.46 14.00 6.90
CA ASN A 175 9.57 14.67 8.21
C ASN A 175 8.50 14.19 9.21
N ILE A 176 7.28 13.91 8.71
CA ILE A 176 6.12 13.55 9.53
C ILE A 176 5.42 12.34 8.91
N TRP A 177 5.10 11.36 9.74
CA TRP A 177 4.31 10.18 9.36
C TRP A 177 2.92 10.24 9.98
N MET A 178 1.88 10.07 9.16
CA MET A 178 0.48 10.13 9.59
C MET A 178 -0.30 8.87 9.22
N HIS A 179 -0.69 8.09 10.21
CA HIS A 179 -1.47 6.87 10.00
C HIS A 179 -2.90 6.97 10.51
N ASN A 180 -3.88 6.65 9.65
CA ASN A 180 -5.29 6.55 10.06
C ASN A 180 -5.61 5.16 10.63
N GLY A 181 -6.58 5.10 11.55
CA GLY A 181 -7.10 3.86 12.11
C GLY A 181 -7.82 3.03 11.05
N LEU A 182 -7.91 1.72 11.30
CA LEU A 182 -8.64 0.79 10.45
C LEU A 182 -10.15 0.95 10.62
N THR A 183 -10.89 0.75 9.53
CA THR A 183 -12.33 0.50 9.59
C THR A 183 -12.58 -0.91 10.11
N ARG A 184 -13.49 -1.05 11.08
CA ARG A 184 -13.95 -2.33 11.62
C ARG A 184 -15.42 -2.48 11.30
N ILE A 185 -15.83 -3.65 10.84
CA ILE A 185 -17.27 -3.92 10.67
C ILE A 185 -17.79 -4.49 11.97
N LYS A 186 -18.84 -3.87 12.49
CA LYS A 186 -19.60 -4.38 13.62
C LYS A 186 -20.88 -5.01 13.10
N THR A 187 -21.13 -6.27 13.44
CA THR A 187 -22.43 -6.91 13.21
C THR A 187 -23.13 -7.17 14.53
N LYS A 188 -24.46 -7.09 14.52
CA LYS A 188 -25.29 -7.33 15.70
C LYS A 188 -25.62 -8.81 15.78
N ALA A 189 -25.10 -9.50 16.78
CA ALA A 189 -25.42 -10.90 16.98
C ALA A 189 -26.89 -11.08 17.38
N ALA A 190 -27.40 -12.31 17.27
CA ALA A 190 -28.76 -12.65 17.71
C ALA A 190 -29.01 -12.36 19.20
N SER A 191 -27.95 -12.23 20.01
CA SER A 191 -28.00 -11.79 21.41
C SER A 191 -28.29 -10.29 21.59
N GLY A 192 -28.22 -9.51 20.51
CA GLY A 192 -28.32 -8.04 20.54
C GLY A 192 -26.98 -7.32 20.78
N GLU A 193 -25.89 -8.04 21.03
CA GLU A 193 -24.55 -7.47 21.22
C GLU A 193 -23.82 -7.26 19.89
N TRP A 194 -23.08 -6.16 19.79
CA TRP A 194 -22.22 -5.86 18.64
C TRP A 194 -20.90 -6.62 18.73
N GLN A 195 -20.56 -7.35 17.68
CA GLN A 195 -19.33 -8.14 17.59
C GLN A 195 -18.42 -7.58 16.48
N ASP A 196 -17.11 -7.63 16.71
CA ASP A 196 -16.15 -7.37 15.64
C ASP A 196 -16.23 -8.51 14.63
N GLU A 197 -16.51 -8.16 13.37
CA GLU A 197 -16.43 -9.11 12.27
C GLU A 197 -15.26 -8.75 11.36
N LYS A 198 -14.49 -9.77 10.95
CA LYS A 198 -13.43 -9.58 9.98
C LYS A 198 -14.08 -9.24 8.63
N MET A 199 -13.64 -8.13 8.01
CA MET A 199 -13.98 -7.87 6.62
C MET A 199 -13.42 -8.98 5.73
N SER A 200 -14.27 -9.70 5.01
CA SER A 200 -13.81 -10.56 3.93
C SER A 200 -14.84 -10.66 2.82
N LYS A 201 -14.35 -10.70 1.57
CA LYS A 201 -15.20 -10.95 0.38
C LYS A 201 -16.00 -12.25 0.54
N SER A 202 -15.42 -13.26 1.19
CA SER A 202 -16.05 -14.56 1.41
C SER A 202 -17.21 -14.55 2.42
N LEU A 203 -17.24 -13.59 3.35
CA LEU A 203 -18.33 -13.41 4.31
C LEU A 203 -19.45 -12.52 3.76
N GLY A 204 -19.25 -11.90 2.58
CA GLY A 204 -20.22 -11.01 1.95
C GLY A 204 -20.49 -9.72 2.74
N ASN A 205 -19.68 -9.45 3.77
CA ASN A 205 -19.88 -8.33 4.69
C ASN A 205 -19.11 -7.06 4.27
N ILE A 206 -18.45 -7.06 3.12
CA ILE A 206 -17.78 -5.88 2.59
C ILE A 206 -18.80 -5.00 1.87
N ARG A 207 -19.03 -3.80 2.39
CA ARG A 207 -19.77 -2.74 1.70
C ARG A 207 -18.81 -1.95 0.83
N GLN A 208 -19.08 -1.85 -0.47
CA GLN A 208 -18.30 -0.97 -1.33
C GLN A 208 -18.81 0.46 -1.19
N ILE A 209 -17.92 1.42 -1.48
CA ILE A 209 -18.28 2.84 -1.36
C ILE A 209 -19.38 3.23 -2.36
N ASP A 210 -19.37 2.62 -3.56
CA ASP A 210 -20.37 2.87 -4.60
C ASP A 210 -21.76 2.38 -4.16
N ASP A 211 -21.84 1.25 -3.44
CA ASP A 211 -23.09 0.77 -2.84
C ASP A 211 -23.61 1.77 -1.80
N LEU A 212 -22.74 2.24 -0.90
CA LEU A 212 -23.11 3.22 0.13
C LEU A 212 -23.59 4.54 -0.49
N LEU A 213 -22.92 5.02 -1.54
CA LEU A 213 -23.31 6.25 -2.26
C LEU A 213 -24.64 6.11 -3.01
N SER A 214 -25.08 4.88 -3.32
CA SER A 214 -26.40 4.62 -3.91
C SER A 214 -27.54 4.64 -2.87
N GLU A 215 -27.21 4.44 -1.59
CA GLU A 215 -28.17 4.32 -0.49
C GLU A 215 -28.22 5.57 0.39
N TYR A 216 -27.09 6.26 0.57
CA TYR A 216 -26.95 7.40 1.47
C TYR A 216 -26.40 8.64 0.75
N ALA A 217 -26.76 9.82 1.26
CA ALA A 217 -26.14 11.05 0.81
C ALA A 217 -24.62 11.03 1.11
N ALA A 218 -23.80 11.50 0.17
CA ALA A 218 -22.35 11.53 0.33
C ALA A 218 -21.90 12.35 1.55
N GLU A 219 -22.66 13.39 1.90
CA GLU A 219 -22.42 14.20 3.11
C GLU A 219 -22.64 13.39 4.40
N THR A 220 -23.62 12.48 4.43
CA THR A 220 -23.86 11.57 5.57
C THR A 220 -22.69 10.61 5.74
N ILE A 221 -22.21 9.99 4.65
CA ILE A 221 -21.05 9.10 4.67
C ILE A 221 -19.80 9.85 5.13
N ARG A 222 -19.59 11.07 4.61
CA ARG A 222 -18.45 11.92 5.01
C ARG A 222 -18.53 12.31 6.49
N ALA A 223 -19.70 12.73 6.97
CA ALA A 223 -19.92 13.07 8.38
C ALA A 223 -19.67 11.88 9.29
N PHE A 224 -20.10 10.68 8.88
CA PHE A 224 -19.82 9.44 9.58
C PHE A 224 -18.30 9.17 9.69
N ILE A 225 -17.56 9.24 8.59
CA ILE A 225 -16.10 9.02 8.59
C ILE A 225 -15.40 10.05 9.51
N LEU A 226 -15.85 11.31 9.48
CA LEU A 226 -15.27 12.40 10.28
C LEU A 226 -15.77 12.44 11.73
N SER A 227 -16.74 11.62 12.11
CA SER A 227 -17.30 11.56 13.47
C SER A 227 -16.29 11.03 14.50
N THR A 228 -15.25 10.35 14.03
CA THR A 228 -14.21 9.73 14.86
C THR A 228 -12.85 10.38 14.55
N HIS A 229 -12.03 10.60 15.59
CA HIS A 229 -10.67 11.10 15.40
C HIS A 229 -9.88 10.14 14.49
N TYR A 230 -9.24 10.65 13.42
CA TYR A 230 -8.66 9.82 12.34
C TYR A 230 -7.72 8.69 12.78
N ARG A 231 -7.01 8.85 13.91
CA ARG A 231 -6.11 7.83 14.50
C ARG A 231 -6.81 6.68 15.22
N ARG A 232 -8.13 6.77 15.44
CA ARG A 232 -8.92 5.74 16.11
C ARG A 232 -9.55 4.82 15.06
N PRO A 233 -9.75 3.53 15.37
CA PRO A 233 -10.55 2.68 14.51
C PRO A 233 -11.95 3.26 14.29
N LEU A 234 -12.44 3.16 13.07
CA LEU A 234 -13.81 3.54 12.71
C LEU A 234 -14.67 2.28 12.76
N ASP A 235 -15.50 2.16 13.79
CA ASP A 235 -16.48 1.08 13.86
C ASP A 235 -17.64 1.44 12.94
N PHE A 236 -17.87 0.63 11.90
CA PHE A 236 -18.89 0.78 10.87
C PHE A 236 -20.04 -0.22 11.05
N SER A 237 -21.25 0.30 10.99
CA SER A 237 -22.50 -0.44 10.75
C SER A 237 -23.52 0.44 10.03
N ASP A 238 -24.45 -0.20 9.32
CA ASP A 238 -25.53 0.50 8.61
C ASP A 238 -26.39 1.33 9.57
N GLU A 239 -26.62 0.82 10.79
CA GLU A 239 -27.37 1.53 11.85
C GLU A 239 -26.76 2.91 12.16
N GLN A 240 -25.43 3.08 12.07
CA GLN A 240 -24.81 4.39 12.30
C GLN A 240 -25.09 5.38 11.17
N LEU A 241 -25.10 4.91 9.92
CA LEU A 241 -25.45 5.75 8.77
C LEU A 241 -26.95 6.09 8.78
N ASP A 242 -27.81 5.13 9.09
CA ASP A 242 -29.26 5.33 9.23
C ASP A 242 -29.60 6.38 10.30
N ASN A 243 -28.87 6.38 11.42
CA ASN A 243 -29.05 7.38 12.48
C ASN A 243 -28.57 8.80 12.12
N MET A 244 -27.76 8.93 11.06
CA MET A 244 -27.24 10.21 10.56
C MET A 244 -27.97 10.73 9.32
N ALA A 245 -28.81 9.91 8.69
CA ALA A 245 -29.63 10.25 7.53
C ALA A 245 -30.93 10.98 7.93
#